data_AF-A0A093U741-F1
#
_entry.id   AF-A0A093U741-F1
#
_cell.length_a   1.000
_cell.length_b   1.000
_cell.length_c   1.000
_cell.angle_alpha   90.00
_cell.angle_beta   90.00
_cell.angle_gamma   90.00
#
_symmetry.space_group_name_H-M   'P 1'
#
loop_
_entity.id
_entity.type
_entity.pdbx_description
1 polymer ?
#
loop_
_entity_poly.entity_id
_entity_poly.type
_entity_poly.pdbx_seq_one_letter_code
_entity_poly.pdbx_strand_id
1 'polypeptide(L)'
;MAATNHWTRDQLLIAFTLYSQLPFGRLHSRNPDIIRYAKLINRTPSALAMKLVNLASLDPFIIDSGRTGLRGASNADLSQMAYHREHIFLGQG
;
A
#
# COMPACT_ATOMS: atom_id res chain seq x y z
N MET A 1 -14.58 -11.90 20.15
CA MET A 1 -14.58 -10.85 19.11
C MET A 1 -13.13 -10.49 18.84
N ALA A 2 -12.62 -10.75 17.64
CA ALA A 2 -11.23 -10.41 17.29
C ALA A 2 -11.10 -8.88 17.31
N ALA A 3 -10.22 -8.34 18.16
CA ALA A 3 -9.95 -6.92 18.20
C ALA A 3 -9.51 -6.45 16.81
N THR A 4 -10.23 -5.50 16.23
CA THR A 4 -9.89 -4.91 14.94
C THR A 4 -8.58 -4.14 15.10
N ASN A 5 -7.47 -4.78 14.73
CA ASN A 5 -6.15 -4.18 14.84
C ASN A 5 -5.96 -3.13 13.75
N HIS A 6 -6.48 -1.91 13.98
CA HIS A 6 -6.44 -0.78 13.06
C HIS A 6 -5.00 -0.37 12.74
N TRP A 7 -4.75 -0.01 11.48
CA TRP A 7 -3.45 0.51 11.04
C TRP A 7 -3.23 1.90 11.64
N THR A 8 -2.10 2.11 12.31
CA THR A 8 -1.73 3.45 12.81
C THR A 8 -1.13 4.29 11.68
N ARG A 9 -1.05 5.60 11.88
CA ARG A 9 -0.48 6.54 10.90
C ARG A 9 0.95 6.18 10.51
N ASP A 10 1.81 5.87 11.47
CA ASP A 10 3.19 5.46 11.21
C ASP A 10 3.28 4.16 10.42
N GLN A 11 2.41 3.18 10.73
CA GLN A 11 2.36 1.91 9.99
C GLN A 11 1.96 2.14 8.53
N LEU A 12 1.02 3.06 8.28
CA LEU A 12 0.59 3.44 6.93
C LEU A 12 1.71 4.16 6.17
N LEU A 13 2.42 5.08 6.82
CA LEU A 13 3.54 5.80 6.19
C LEU A 13 4.65 4.84 5.76
N ILE A 14 5.00 3.88 6.61
CA ILE A 14 6.00 2.84 6.29
C ILE A 14 5.50 1.95 5.16
N ALA A 15 4.23 1.52 5.18
CA ALA A 15 3.67 0.72 4.10
C ALA A 15 3.70 1.48 2.76
N PHE A 16 3.33 2.76 2.75
CA PHE A 16 3.34 3.58 1.54
C PHE A 16 4.76 3.81 1.01
N THR A 17 5.71 4.07 1.91
CA THR A 17 7.13 4.23 1.57
C THR A 17 7.72 2.94 1.00
N LEU A 18 7.34 1.78 1.55
CA LEU A 18 7.78 0.49 1.05
C LEU A 18 7.13 0.14 -0.30
N TYR A 19 5.86 0.52 -0.50
CA TYR A 19 5.16 0.37 -1.77
C TYR A 19 5.88 1.12 -2.91
N SER A 20 6.27 2.37 -2.69
CA SER A 20 6.94 3.19 -3.72
C SER A 20 8.34 2.68 -4.09
N GLN A 21 8.95 1.84 -3.27
CA GLN A 21 10.29 1.29 -3.50
C GLN A 21 10.27 -0.11 -4.14
N LEU A 22 9.17 -0.84 -4.02
CA LEU A 22 9.08 -2.23 -4.48
C LEU A 22 8.28 -2.34 -5.78
N PRO A 23 8.80 -3.05 -6.80
CA PRO A 23 7.99 -3.36 -7.98
C PRO A 23 6.85 -4.31 -7.62
N PHE A 24 5.73 -4.23 -8.34
CA PHE A 24 4.51 -5.01 -8.08
C PHE A 24 4.76 -6.51 -7.86
N GLY A 25 5.62 -7.14 -8.67
CA GLY A 25 5.95 -8.56 -8.56
C GLY A 25 6.65 -8.98 -7.25
N ARG A 26 7.08 -8.02 -6.43
CA ARG A 26 7.74 -8.24 -5.13
C ARG A 26 6.84 -7.97 -3.92
N LEU A 27 5.56 -7.67 -4.11
CA LEU A 27 4.60 -7.38 -3.04
C LEU A 27 4.05 -8.66 -2.36
N HIS A 28 4.93 -9.58 -1.99
CA HIS A 28 4.56 -10.87 -1.39
C HIS A 28 5.19 -11.09 -0.02
N SER A 29 4.53 -11.87 0.84
CA SER A 29 4.95 -12.10 2.24
C SER A 29 6.32 -12.76 2.40
N ARG A 30 6.85 -13.42 1.35
CA ARG A 30 8.19 -14.01 1.32
C ARG A 30 9.32 -13.01 0.99
N ASN A 31 8.99 -11.75 0.68
CA ASN A 31 10.00 -10.75 0.37
C ASN A 31 10.76 -10.36 1.66
N PRO A 32 12.10 -10.44 1.69
CA PRO A 32 12.90 -10.08 2.86
C PRO A 32 12.63 -8.67 3.42
N ASP A 33 12.40 -7.68 2.55
CA ASP A 33 12.10 -6.31 2.95
C ASP A 33 10.75 -6.25 3.67
N ILE A 34 9.73 -6.89 3.10
CA ILE A 34 8.40 -6.97 3.72
C ILE A 34 8.48 -7.66 5.08
N ILE A 35 9.25 -8.74 5.20
CA ILE A 35 9.44 -9.44 6.48
C ILE A 35 10.10 -8.52 7.51
N ARG A 36 11.14 -7.79 7.11
CA ARG A 36 11.87 -6.86 7.97
C ARG A 36 10.97 -5.73 8.46
N TYR A 37 10.30 -5.02 7.55
CA TYR A 37 9.45 -3.89 7.89
C TYR A 37 8.21 -4.31 8.68
N ALA A 38 7.61 -5.47 8.36
CA ALA A 38 6.50 -6.01 9.13
C ALA A 38 6.87 -6.22 10.61
N LYS A 39 8.06 -6.77 10.89
CA LYS A 39 8.57 -6.91 12.26
C LYS A 39 8.75 -5.56 12.95
N LEU A 40 9.33 -4.57 12.27
CA LEU A 40 9.54 -3.23 12.82
C LEU A 40 8.24 -2.55 13.23
N ILE A 41 7.15 -2.80 12.51
CA ILE A 41 5.85 -2.18 12.75
C ILE A 41 4.87 -3.05 13.54
N ASN A 42 5.34 -4.18 14.10
CA ASN A 42 4.53 -5.16 14.83
C ASN A 42 3.33 -5.70 14.01
N ARG A 43 3.56 -6.04 12.75
CA ARG A 43 2.61 -6.70 11.85
C ARG A 43 3.17 -8.02 11.33
N THR A 44 2.28 -8.88 10.82
CA THR A 44 2.72 -10.08 10.10
C THR A 44 3.15 -9.72 8.67
N PRO A 45 4.13 -10.42 8.08
CA PRO A 45 4.52 -10.19 6.69
C PRO A 45 3.35 -10.32 5.72
N SER A 46 2.42 -11.24 5.97
CA SER A 46 1.20 -11.41 5.17
C SER A 46 0.26 -10.20 5.26
N ALA A 47 0.08 -9.62 6.45
CA ALA A 47 -0.75 -8.42 6.61
C ALA A 47 -0.14 -7.21 5.89
N LEU A 48 1.19 -7.03 5.99
CA LEU A 48 1.87 -5.96 5.26
C LEU A 48 1.81 -6.19 3.75
N ALA A 49 2.11 -7.39 3.26
CA ALA A 49 2.01 -7.71 1.83
C ALA A 49 0.60 -7.45 1.29
N MET A 50 -0.44 -7.90 2.00
CA MET A 50 -1.83 -7.64 1.61
C MET A 50 -2.14 -6.15 1.56
N LYS A 51 -1.64 -5.36 2.52
CA LYS A 51 -1.79 -3.90 2.51
C LYS A 51 -1.12 -3.26 1.30
N LEU A 52 0.09 -3.69 0.93
CA LEU A 52 0.79 -3.18 -0.26
C LEU A 52 0.04 -3.54 -1.55
N VAL A 53 -0.54 -4.74 -1.64
CA VAL A 53 -1.34 -5.13 -2.81
C VAL A 53 -2.66 -4.34 -2.88
N ASN A 54 -3.26 -3.99 -1.74
CA ASN A 54 -4.41 -3.08 -1.70
C ASN A 54 -4.04 -1.66 -2.16
N LEU A 55 -2.83 -1.17 -1.82
CA LEU A 55 -2.35 0.11 -2.35
C LEU A 55 -2.16 0.03 -3.88
N ALA A 56 -1.55 -1.05 -4.36
CA ALA A 56 -1.38 -1.28 -5.80
C ALA A 56 -2.71 -1.38 -6.55
N SER A 57 -3.80 -1.83 -5.91
CA SER A 57 -5.12 -1.92 -6.54
C SER A 57 -5.79 -0.58 -6.76
N LEU A 58 -5.28 0.47 -6.13
CA LEU A 58 -5.75 1.85 -6.29
C LEU A 58 -4.87 2.67 -7.22
N ASP A 59 -3.71 2.14 -7.63
CA ASP A 59 -2.77 2.86 -8.47
C ASP A 59 -3.23 2.86 -9.94
N PRO A 60 -3.55 4.03 -10.52
CA PRO A 60 -3.98 4.12 -11.92
C PRO A 60 -2.92 3.61 -12.90
N PHE A 61 -1.62 3.71 -12.60
CA PHE A 61 -0.58 3.15 -13.46
C PHE A 61 -0.60 1.62 -13.48
N ILE A 62 -0.95 0.99 -12.36
CA ILE A 62 -1.10 -0.47 -12.29
C ILE A 62 -2.40 -0.91 -12.96
N ILE A 63 -3.50 -0.19 -12.71
CA ILE A 63 -4.80 -0.48 -13.32
C ILE A 63 -4.75 -0.34 -14.85
N ASP A 64 -4.16 0.74 -15.36
CA ASP A 64 -4.01 1.01 -16.80
C ASP A 64 -3.12 -0.02 -17.50
N SER A 65 -2.15 -0.61 -16.78
CA SER A 65 -1.34 -1.74 -17.29
C SER A 65 -2.10 -3.05 -17.48
N GLY A 66 -3.43 -3.07 -17.29
CA GLY A 66 -4.29 -4.24 -17.42
C GLY A 66 -4.28 -5.17 -16.20
N ARG A 67 -3.65 -4.75 -15.09
CA ARG A 67 -3.57 -5.54 -13.86
C ARG A 67 -4.68 -5.11 -12.91
N THR A 68 -5.64 -6.00 -12.67
CA THR A 68 -6.74 -5.75 -11.73
C THR A 68 -6.27 -6.06 -10.31
N GLY A 69 -6.16 -5.05 -9.45
CA GLY A 69 -5.82 -5.26 -8.05
C GLY A 69 -7.01 -5.76 -7.20
N LEU A 70 -6.72 -6.13 -5.95
CA LEU A 70 -7.68 -6.72 -5.00
C LEU A 70 -8.87 -5.78 -4.71
N ARG A 71 -10.10 -6.30 -4.85
CA ARG A 71 -11.36 -5.66 -4.40
C ARG A 71 -11.40 -5.61 -2.86
N GLY A 72 -10.75 -4.63 -2.25
CA GLY A 72 -10.72 -4.48 -0.78
C GLY A 72 -10.17 -3.15 -0.25
N ALA A 73 -10.06 -2.13 -1.10
CA ALA A 73 -9.58 -0.81 -0.69
C ALA A 73 -10.53 -0.17 0.34
N SER A 74 -9.96 0.29 1.46
CA SER A 74 -10.71 0.95 2.52
C SER A 74 -10.92 2.45 2.21
N ASN A 75 -11.89 3.09 2.87
CA ASN A 75 -12.20 4.50 2.63
C ASN A 75 -11.02 5.46 2.90
N ALA A 76 -10.12 5.09 3.81
CA ALA A 76 -8.89 5.85 4.10
C ALA A 76 -7.88 5.82 2.95
N ASP A 77 -7.84 4.71 2.22
CA ASP A 77 -6.97 4.48 1.07
C ASP A 77 -7.40 5.36 -0.12
N LEU A 78 -8.71 5.60 -0.28
CA LEU A 78 -9.27 6.50 -1.30
C LEU A 78 -8.93 7.99 -1.04
N SER A 79 -8.98 8.42 0.22
CA SER A 79 -8.76 9.83 0.59
C SER A 79 -7.31 10.28 0.39
N GLN A 80 -6.34 9.40 0.66
CA GLN A 80 -4.91 9.71 0.48
C GLN A 80 -4.54 9.82 -1.01
N MET A 81 -5.19 9.02 -1.87
CA MET A 81 -4.98 9.05 -3.31
C MET A 81 -5.55 10.33 -3.96
N ALA A 82 -6.70 10.82 -3.47
CA ALA A 82 -7.31 12.07 -3.95
C ALA A 82 -6.38 13.28 -3.71
N TYR A 83 -5.83 13.42 -2.51
CA TYR A 83 -4.89 14.50 -2.18
C TYR A 83 -3.64 14.50 -3.06
N HIS A 84 -3.12 13.30 -3.38
CA HIS A 84 -1.91 13.15 -4.19
C HIS A 84 -2.16 13.49 -5.69
N ARG A 85 -3.39 13.33 -6.16
CA ARG A 85 -3.79 13.65 -7.55
C ARG A 85 -3.86 15.16 -7.78
N GLU A 86 -4.23 15.94 -6.77
CA GLU A 86 -4.43 17.40 -6.92
C GLU A 86 -3.13 18.21 -6.82
N HIS A 87 -2.10 17.73 -6.12
CA HIS A 87 -0.94 18.55 -5.78
C HIS A 87 0.38 18.23 -6.51
N ILE A 88 0.51 17.08 -7.19
CA ILE A 88 1.80 16.67 -7.79
C ILE A 88 1.82 16.75 -9.34
N PHE A 89 0.67 16.92 -10.00
CA PHE A 89 0.58 16.91 -11.48
C PHE A 89 0.40 18.27 -12.17
N LEU A 90 0.35 19.39 -11.45
CA LEU A 90 0.21 20.74 -12.06
C LEU A 90 1.54 21.50 -12.23
N GLY A 91 2.68 20.84 -12.03
CA GLY A 91 4.01 21.48 -12.11
C GLY A 91 4.77 21.30 -13.42
N GLN A 92 4.22 20.62 -14.43
CA GLN A 92 4.92 20.36 -15.70
C GLN A 92 3.93 20.49 -16.86
N GLY A 93 3.72 21.73 -17.29
CA GLY A 93 2.99 22.11 -18.51
C GLY A 93 3.59 23.39 -19.06
#